data_AF-A0A7S3WIT9-F1
#
_entry.id   AF-A0A7S3WIT9-F1
#
_cell.length_a   1.000
_cell.length_b   1.000
_cell.length_c   1.000
_cell.angle_alpha   90.00
_cell.angle_beta   90.00
_cell.angle_gamma   90.00
#
_symmetry.space_group_name_H-M   'P 1'
#
loop_
_entity.id
_entity.type
_entity.pdbx_description
1 polymer ?
#
loop_
_entity_poly.entity_id
_entity_poly.type
_entity_poly.pdbx_seq_one_letter_code
_entity_poly.pdbx_strand_id
1 'polypeptide(L)'
;GKFANDRFEVGTDGCNGVGECQFMTRQDAQSFCDTKPDCTIVLMHPFSGYCAGGLGCYTPRKGSVFGNSLWDRSGGKAWVKTSADTGGAGGGSGGGDVQPANREYVFIGFHKAAEAHDACRKFGRLASPKTVAEQKSLQVAVDAAEAAGK
;
A
#
# COMPACT_ATOMS: atom_id res chain seq x y z
N GLY A 1 -0.59 9.13 8.08
CA GLY A 1 -0.40 7.75 7.60
C GLY A 1 -1.55 6.89 8.08
N LYS A 2 -1.92 5.87 7.31
CA LYS A 2 -2.91 4.87 7.73
C LYS A 2 -2.22 3.65 8.31
N PHE A 3 -2.84 3.02 9.31
CA PHE A 3 -2.25 1.91 10.04
C PHE A 3 -3.34 0.96 10.57
N ALA A 4 -2.98 -0.30 10.79
CA ALA A 4 -3.76 -1.27 11.56
C ALA A 4 -2.84 -1.99 12.55
N ASN A 5 -3.33 -2.32 13.75
CA ASN A 5 -2.48 -2.87 14.81
C ASN A 5 -2.27 -4.37 14.69
N ASP A 6 -3.28 -5.10 14.19
CA ASP A 6 -3.26 -6.55 14.26
C ASP A 6 -2.44 -7.14 13.11
N ARG A 7 -1.52 -8.03 13.47
CA ARG A 7 -0.56 -8.67 12.56
C ARG A 7 -0.96 -10.10 12.22
N PHE A 8 -0.45 -10.60 11.11
CA PHE A 8 -0.39 -12.04 10.86
C PHE A 8 0.90 -12.61 11.43
N GLU A 9 0.79 -13.71 12.18
CA GLU A 9 1.94 -14.37 12.79
C GLU A 9 2.79 -15.09 11.74
N VAL A 10 4.10 -15.14 12.00
CA VAL A 10 5.04 -15.91 11.19
C VAL A 10 4.63 -17.39 11.20
N GLY A 11 4.75 -18.06 10.05
CA GLY A 11 4.31 -19.45 9.88
C GLY A 11 2.86 -19.61 9.45
N THR A 12 2.06 -18.53 9.42
CA THR A 12 0.69 -18.56 8.86
C THR A 12 0.77 -18.77 7.36
N ASP A 13 0.17 -19.85 6.83
CA ASP A 13 0.16 -20.17 5.39
C ASP A 13 1.55 -20.11 4.72
N GLY A 14 2.61 -20.51 5.44
CA GLY A 14 3.98 -20.51 4.91
C GLY A 14 4.63 -19.12 4.81
N CYS A 15 4.01 -18.11 5.40
CA CYS A 15 4.54 -16.75 5.47
C CYS A 15 5.75 -16.65 6.42
N ASN A 16 6.83 -16.02 5.95
CA ASN A 16 8.07 -15.87 6.70
C ASN A 16 8.18 -14.51 7.39
N GLY A 17 9.00 -14.39 8.43
CA GLY A 17 9.31 -13.12 9.09
C GLY A 17 10.03 -13.26 10.43
N VAL A 18 10.41 -12.14 11.04
CA VAL A 18 11.10 -12.10 12.35
C VAL A 18 10.17 -11.74 13.51
N GLY A 19 9.08 -11.00 13.25
CA GLY A 19 8.10 -10.60 14.28
C GLY A 19 6.65 -10.48 13.79
N GLU A 20 6.45 -10.57 12.48
CA GLU A 20 5.18 -10.71 11.78
C GLU A 20 5.46 -11.20 10.36
N CYS A 21 4.40 -11.53 9.63
CA CYS A 21 4.45 -11.81 8.21
C CYS A 21 5.12 -10.70 7.38
N GLN A 22 6.13 -11.05 6.59
CA GLN A 22 6.91 -10.11 5.78
C GLN A 22 7.06 -10.62 4.34
N PHE A 23 7.10 -9.67 3.41
CA PHE A 23 7.27 -9.92 1.97
C PHE A 23 8.24 -8.93 1.34
N MET A 24 8.97 -9.42 0.34
CA MET A 24 9.93 -8.62 -0.45
C MET A 24 9.24 -7.60 -1.35
N THR A 25 8.08 -7.96 -1.89
CA THR A 25 7.33 -7.12 -2.82
C THR A 25 5.93 -6.82 -2.29
N ARG A 26 5.39 -5.67 -2.71
CA ARG A 26 3.99 -5.32 -2.42
C ARG A 26 3.03 -6.35 -3.00
N GLN A 27 3.28 -6.80 -4.24
CA GLN A 27 2.43 -7.79 -4.92
C GLN A 27 2.30 -9.09 -4.11
N ASP A 28 3.39 -9.59 -3.53
CA ASP A 28 3.34 -10.81 -2.72
C ASP A 28 2.55 -10.59 -1.43
N ALA A 29 2.74 -9.45 -0.76
CA ALA A 29 1.98 -9.09 0.43
C ALA A 29 0.48 -8.93 0.12
N GLN A 30 0.13 -8.32 -1.03
CA GLN A 30 -1.25 -8.18 -1.50
C GLN A 30 -1.86 -9.55 -1.81
N SER A 31 -1.11 -10.43 -2.49
CA SER A 31 -1.57 -11.78 -2.81
C SER A 31 -1.86 -12.59 -1.53
N PHE A 32 -1.00 -12.50 -0.51
CA PHE A 32 -1.29 -13.07 0.80
C PHE A 32 -2.51 -12.41 1.46
N CYS A 33 -2.57 -11.08 1.46
CA CYS A 33 -3.71 -10.35 2.00
C CYS A 33 -5.02 -10.73 1.28
N ASP A 34 -4.95 -11.17 0.02
CA ASP A 34 -6.10 -11.64 -0.75
C ASP A 34 -6.54 -13.07 -0.39
N THR A 35 -5.68 -13.91 0.17
CA THR A 35 -6.13 -15.19 0.74
C THR A 35 -6.79 -15.02 2.11
N LYS A 36 -6.58 -13.87 2.76
CA LYS A 36 -7.06 -13.58 4.11
C LYS A 36 -8.29 -12.66 4.12
N PRO A 37 -9.48 -13.13 4.55
CA PRO A 37 -10.68 -12.31 4.59
C PRO A 37 -10.62 -11.18 5.63
N ASP A 38 -9.83 -11.36 6.69
CA ASP A 38 -9.61 -10.39 7.76
C ASP A 38 -8.51 -9.36 7.46
N CYS A 39 -7.74 -9.55 6.37
CA CYS A 39 -6.73 -8.59 5.98
C CYS A 39 -7.34 -7.31 5.41
N THR A 40 -6.94 -6.17 5.96
CA THR A 40 -7.51 -4.85 5.64
C THR A 40 -6.50 -3.86 5.07
N ILE A 41 -5.20 -4.07 5.30
CA ILE A 41 -4.15 -3.15 4.87
C ILE A 41 -2.83 -3.88 4.64
N VAL A 42 -2.05 -3.41 3.66
CA VAL A 42 -0.63 -3.75 3.49
C VAL A 42 0.18 -2.52 3.87
N LEU A 43 1.13 -2.68 4.78
CA LEU A 43 2.04 -1.63 5.21
C LEU A 43 3.41 -1.83 4.56
N MET A 44 4.12 -0.74 4.29
CA MET A 44 5.56 -0.80 3.99
C MET A 44 6.33 0.00 5.03
N HIS A 45 7.24 -0.68 5.70
CA HIS A 45 8.07 -0.10 6.74
C HIS A 45 9.14 0.82 6.14
N PRO A 46 9.37 2.01 6.73
CA PRO A 46 10.27 3.02 6.17
C PRO A 46 11.77 2.78 6.47
N PHE A 47 12.20 1.54 6.62
CA PHE A 47 13.58 1.21 6.97
C PHE A 47 14.39 0.82 5.73
N SER A 48 15.65 1.29 5.65
CA SER A 48 16.61 0.85 4.63
C SER A 48 17.16 -0.55 4.97
N GLY A 49 17.30 -1.43 3.96
CA GLY A 49 18.02 -2.70 4.10
C GLY A 49 17.15 -3.97 4.19
N TYR A 50 16.26 -4.20 3.22
CA TYR A 50 15.56 -5.49 2.99
C TYR A 50 14.86 -6.07 4.23
N CYS A 51 13.88 -5.36 4.82
CA CYS A 51 13.44 -5.44 6.22
C CYS A 51 13.41 -6.81 6.98
N ALA A 52 13.56 -6.66 8.31
CA ALA A 52 13.80 -7.64 9.38
C ALA A 52 14.27 -9.02 8.89
N GLY A 53 15.60 -9.21 8.92
CA GLY A 53 16.26 -10.46 8.56
C GLY A 53 16.46 -10.68 7.06
N GLY A 54 16.25 -9.67 6.20
CA GLY A 54 16.35 -9.85 4.75
C GLY A 54 15.05 -10.33 4.09
N LEU A 55 13.92 -10.27 4.80
CA LEU A 55 12.66 -10.93 4.42
C LEU A 55 11.64 -9.98 3.79
N GLY A 56 11.94 -8.68 3.78
CA GLY A 56 11.20 -7.67 3.06
C GLY A 56 10.32 -6.78 3.92
N CYS A 57 10.02 -5.60 3.39
CA CYS A 57 9.43 -4.48 4.14
C CYS A 57 7.91 -4.41 4.11
N TYR A 58 7.27 -5.34 3.40
CA TYR A 58 5.83 -5.33 3.25
C TYR A 58 5.18 -6.26 4.27
N THR A 59 4.26 -5.72 5.08
CA THR A 59 3.57 -6.45 6.13
C THR A 59 2.05 -6.34 5.96
N PRO A 60 1.34 -7.43 5.64
CA PRO A 60 -0.11 -7.45 5.66
C PRO A 60 -0.61 -7.42 7.09
N ARG A 61 -1.68 -6.66 7.33
CA ARG A 61 -2.29 -6.47 8.65
C ARG A 61 -3.81 -6.55 8.58
N LYS A 62 -4.42 -6.83 9.73
CA LYS A 62 -5.86 -7.00 9.90
C LYS A 62 -6.44 -6.01 10.89
N GLY A 63 -7.77 -6.00 10.96
CA GLY A 63 -8.51 -5.15 11.89
C GLY A 63 -8.77 -3.74 11.34
N SER A 64 -9.17 -2.84 12.25
CA SER A 64 -9.61 -1.49 11.87
C SER A 64 -8.45 -0.60 11.41
N VAL A 65 -8.62 0.07 10.27
CA VAL A 65 -7.65 1.04 9.75
C VAL A 65 -7.91 2.42 10.36
N PHE A 66 -6.91 2.99 11.02
CA PHE A 66 -7.00 4.30 11.65
C PHE A 66 -5.87 5.25 11.20
N GLY A 67 -6.02 6.54 11.49
CA GLY A 67 -4.97 7.53 11.25
C GLY A 67 -3.88 7.45 12.32
N ASN A 68 -2.63 7.29 11.90
CA ASN A 68 -1.48 7.23 12.79
C ASN A 68 -0.43 8.26 12.37
N SER A 69 -0.15 9.23 13.24
CA SER A 69 0.80 10.32 12.99
C SER A 69 2.26 9.89 13.15
N LEU A 70 2.55 8.90 14.00
CA LEU A 70 3.89 8.32 14.13
C LEU A 70 4.29 7.54 12.88
N TRP A 71 3.36 6.75 12.34
CA TRP A 71 3.54 6.05 11.08
C TRP A 71 3.72 7.01 9.89
N ASP A 72 3.01 8.13 9.92
CA ASP A 72 3.13 9.18 8.90
C ASP A 72 4.52 9.80 8.89
N ARG A 73 4.95 10.33 10.06
CA ARG A 73 6.21 11.06 10.18
C ARG A 73 7.44 10.17 9.98
N SER A 74 7.29 8.86 10.14
CA SER A 74 8.37 7.92 9.87
C SER A 74 8.55 7.64 8.37
N GLY A 75 7.63 8.07 7.51
CA GLY A 75 7.62 7.76 6.09
C GLY A 75 6.98 6.40 5.76
N GLY A 76 6.24 5.82 6.71
CA GLY A 76 5.54 4.55 6.52
C GLY A 76 4.45 4.68 5.47
N LYS A 77 4.39 3.69 4.58
CA LYS A 77 3.41 3.65 3.48
C LYS A 77 2.32 2.62 3.78
N ALA A 78 1.14 2.83 3.20
CA ALA A 78 -0.03 2.00 3.45
C ALA A 78 -0.90 1.87 2.19
N TRP A 79 -1.35 0.65 1.93
CA TRP A 79 -2.33 0.30 0.90
C TRP A 79 -3.52 -0.37 1.56
N VAL A 80 -4.65 0.31 1.60
CA VAL A 80 -5.88 -0.23 2.19
C VAL A 80 -6.59 -1.09 1.15
N LYS A 81 -6.96 -2.30 1.55
CA LYS A 81 -7.78 -3.18 0.75
C LYS A 81 -9.19 -2.62 0.69
N THR A 82 -9.63 -2.14 -0.47
CA THR A 82 -11.02 -1.76 -0.66
C THR A 82 -11.78 -3.03 -0.95
N SER A 83 -12.40 -3.59 0.08
CA SER A 83 -13.58 -4.43 -0.14
C SER A 83 -14.58 -3.58 -0.91
N ALA A 84 -15.29 -4.16 -1.87
CA ALA A 84 -16.32 -3.45 -2.65
C ALA A 84 -17.40 -2.75 -1.77
N ASP A 85 -17.42 -3.00 -0.46
CA ASP A 85 -18.41 -2.52 0.50
C ASP A 85 -17.78 -1.93 1.77
N THR A 86 -17.01 -0.85 1.68
CA THR A 86 -16.89 0.07 2.84
C THR A 86 -16.72 1.50 2.37
N GLY A 87 -17.86 2.21 2.29
CA GLY A 87 -17.94 3.60 1.87
C GLY A 87 -17.04 4.51 2.70
N GLY A 88 -16.30 5.37 1.99
CA GLY A 88 -15.43 6.35 2.63
C GLY A 88 -14.56 7.17 1.68
N ALA A 89 -15.21 7.92 0.79
CA ALA A 89 -14.71 9.08 0.02
C ALA A 89 -13.76 8.83 -1.17
N GLY A 90 -14.36 8.73 -2.36
CA GLY A 90 -13.72 8.93 -3.67
C GLY A 90 -14.61 8.45 -4.81
N GLY A 91 -15.57 9.26 -5.25
CA GLY A 91 -16.53 8.89 -6.30
C GLY A 91 -15.89 8.70 -7.68
N GLY A 92 -16.40 7.71 -8.42
CA GLY A 92 -16.12 7.49 -9.83
C GLY A 92 -16.92 6.30 -10.38
N SER A 93 -18.07 6.58 -11.00
CA SER A 93 -18.92 5.61 -11.70
C SER A 93 -18.27 5.04 -12.95
N GLY A 94 -18.51 3.77 -13.28
CA GLY A 94 -18.34 3.28 -14.66
C GLY A 94 -18.26 1.76 -14.84
N GLY A 95 -19.38 1.16 -15.26
CA GLY A 95 -19.48 0.13 -16.31
C GLY A 95 -18.65 -1.16 -16.19
N GLY A 96 -19.36 -2.29 -16.05
CA GLY A 96 -18.81 -3.62 -15.85
C GLY A 96 -17.96 -4.20 -16.99
N ASP A 97 -17.04 -5.07 -16.59
CA ASP A 97 -16.63 -6.29 -17.27
C ASP A 97 -16.02 -7.23 -16.22
N VAL A 98 -16.39 -8.51 -16.25
CA VAL A 98 -16.02 -9.52 -15.25
C VAL A 98 -14.53 -9.85 -15.37
N GLN A 99 -13.70 -9.24 -14.51
CA GLN A 99 -12.29 -9.60 -14.29
C GLN A 99 -12.12 -10.24 -12.89
N PRO A 100 -11.22 -11.23 -12.74
CA PRO A 100 -11.14 -12.07 -11.54
C PRO A 100 -10.81 -11.21 -10.32
N ALA A 101 -11.80 -11.05 -9.43
CA ALA A 101 -11.74 -10.40 -8.12
C ALA A 101 -10.57 -9.41 -7.94
N ASN A 102 -10.59 -8.33 -8.71
CA ASN A 102 -9.69 -7.19 -8.58
C ASN A 102 -10.01 -6.50 -7.24
N ARG A 103 -9.47 -7.02 -6.14
CA ARG A 103 -9.52 -6.34 -4.86
C ARG A 103 -8.62 -5.14 -4.98
N GLU A 104 -9.25 -3.99 -5.15
CA GLU A 104 -8.54 -2.75 -5.36
C GLU A 104 -7.82 -2.37 -4.06
N TYR A 105 -6.54 -2.02 -4.17
CA TYR A 105 -5.75 -1.52 -3.06
C TYR A 105 -5.50 -0.05 -3.30
N VAL A 106 -6.02 0.79 -2.41
CA VAL A 106 -5.83 2.24 -2.51
C VAL A 106 -4.63 2.62 -1.68
N PHE A 107 -3.63 3.22 -2.33
CA PHE A 107 -2.51 3.83 -1.64
C PHE A 107 -2.97 5.04 -0.85
N ILE A 108 -2.76 5.04 0.47
CA ILE A 108 -3.14 6.13 1.37
C ILE A 108 -1.90 6.60 2.14
N GLY A 109 -0.86 6.96 1.38
CA GLY A 109 0.49 7.09 1.94
C GLY A 109 1.17 8.44 1.84
N PHE A 110 0.55 9.48 1.28
CA PHE A 110 1.03 10.86 1.46
C PHE A 110 -0.15 11.82 1.59
N HIS A 111 0.13 12.97 2.21
CA HIS A 111 -0.65 14.20 2.19
C HIS A 111 -1.69 14.29 1.05
N LYS A 112 -2.88 14.82 1.33
CA LYS A 112 -3.99 14.96 0.36
C LYS A 112 -3.44 15.53 -0.96
N ALA A 113 -4.00 15.14 -2.11
CA ALA A 113 -3.51 15.60 -3.42
C ALA A 113 -3.22 17.12 -3.48
N ALA A 114 -4.01 17.94 -2.77
CA ALA A 114 -3.78 19.37 -2.59
C ALA A 114 -2.43 19.72 -1.92
N GLU A 115 -2.06 19.04 -0.84
CA GLU A 115 -0.82 19.25 -0.10
C GLU A 115 0.41 18.77 -0.90
N ALA A 116 0.27 17.66 -1.64
CA ALA A 116 1.29 17.21 -2.58
C ALA A 116 1.48 18.21 -3.72
N HIS A 117 0.38 18.74 -4.27
CA HIS A 117 0.42 19.78 -5.29
C HIS A 117 1.09 21.05 -4.75
N ASP A 118 0.79 21.47 -3.52
CA ASP A 118 1.39 22.65 -2.87
C ASP A 118 2.90 22.53 -2.68
N ALA A 119 3.38 21.38 -2.20
CA ALA A 119 4.81 21.11 -2.06
C ALA A 119 5.53 21.14 -3.42
N CYS A 120 4.83 20.75 -4.47
CA CYS A 120 5.29 20.64 -5.84
C CYS A 120 5.24 21.97 -6.63
N ARG A 121 4.44 22.95 -6.21
CA ARG A 121 4.32 24.27 -6.89
C ARG A 121 5.68 24.96 -7.07
N LYS A 122 6.60 24.80 -6.12
CA LYS A 122 7.94 25.40 -6.17
C LYS A 122 8.82 24.86 -7.30
N PHE A 123 8.46 23.72 -7.88
CA PHE A 123 9.20 23.06 -8.97
C PHE A 123 8.51 23.21 -10.34
N GLY A 124 7.43 23.99 -10.44
CA GLY A 124 6.69 24.20 -11.70
C GLY A 124 5.66 23.11 -12.01
N ARG A 125 5.26 22.98 -13.29
CA ARG A 125 4.28 21.97 -13.70
C ARG A 125 4.95 20.59 -13.75
N LEU A 126 4.72 19.77 -12.73
CA LEU A 126 5.01 18.35 -12.81
C LEU A 126 4.08 17.69 -13.83
N ALA A 127 4.64 16.85 -14.68
CA ALA A 127 3.87 16.00 -15.57
C ALA A 127 3.13 14.96 -14.72
N SER A 128 1.86 15.25 -14.39
CA SER A 128 1.00 14.28 -13.74
C SER A 128 0.50 13.28 -14.79
N PRO A 129 0.57 11.96 -14.53
CA PRO A 129 -0.14 10.99 -15.34
C PRO A 129 -1.63 11.34 -15.33
N LYS A 130 -2.22 11.49 -16.52
CA LYS A 130 -3.61 11.95 -16.69
C LYS A 130 -4.57 10.80 -16.91
N THR A 131 -4.05 9.65 -17.31
CA THR A 131 -4.82 8.44 -17.55
C THR A 131 -4.54 7.38 -16.50
N VAL A 132 -5.52 6.48 -16.29
CA VAL A 132 -5.38 5.31 -15.41
C VAL A 132 -4.19 4.43 -15.84
N ALA A 133 -3.96 4.31 -17.15
CA ALA A 133 -2.84 3.54 -17.69
C ALA A 133 -1.48 4.17 -17.30
N GLU A 134 -1.32 5.48 -17.45
CA GLU A 134 -0.09 6.18 -17.04
C GLU A 134 0.12 6.13 -15.53
N GLN A 135 -0.95 6.21 -14.73
CA GLN A 135 -0.85 6.04 -13.28
C GLN A 135 -0.38 4.64 -12.89
N LYS A 136 -0.92 3.59 -13.53
CA LYS A 136 -0.49 2.21 -13.29
C LYS A 136 0.98 2.02 -13.68
N SER A 137 1.40 2.54 -14.83
CA SER A 137 2.80 2.49 -15.27
C SER A 137 3.74 3.23 -14.31
N LEU A 138 3.33 4.40 -13.82
CA LEU A 138 4.08 5.13 -12.81
C LEU A 138 4.18 4.34 -11.50
N GLN A 139 3.08 3.74 -11.05
CA GLN A 139 3.08 2.94 -9.83
C GLN A 139 4.04 1.75 -9.94
N VAL A 140 4.01 1.02 -11.05
CA VAL A 140 4.94 -0.09 -11.31
C VAL A 140 6.40 0.38 -11.29
N ALA A 141 6.70 1.53 -11.90
CA ALA A 141 8.05 2.09 -11.90
C ALA A 141 8.52 2.51 -10.51
N VAL A 142 7.63 3.11 -9.71
CA VAL A 142 7.89 3.46 -8.30
C VAL A 142 8.15 2.20 -7.48
N ASP A 143 7.32 1.16 -7.63
CA ASP A 143 7.49 -0.11 -6.91
C ASP A 143 8.84 -0.79 -7.24
N ALA A 144 9.24 -0.76 -8.52
CA ALA A 144 10.51 -1.32 -8.96
C ALA A 144 11.72 -0.52 -8.43
N ALA A 145 11.62 0.81 -8.38
CA ALA A 145 12.66 1.65 -7.78
C ALA A 145 12.79 1.38 -6.28
N GLU A 146 11.67 1.28 -5.57
CA GLU A 146 11.62 0.97 -4.14
C GLU A 146 12.20 -0.42 -3.82
N ALA A 147 11.85 -1.44 -4.62
CA ALA A 147 12.42 -2.78 -4.50
C ALA A 147 13.94 -2.80 -4.77
N ALA A 148 14.43 -1.89 -5.61
CA ALA A 148 15.86 -1.68 -5.86
C ALA A 148 16.56 -0.81 -4.80
N GLY A 149 15.83 -0.32 -3.79
CA GLY A 149 16.36 0.54 -2.73
C GLY A 149 16.71 1.95 -3.19
N LYS A 150 16.03 2.47 -4.22
CA LYS A 150 16.25 3.79 -4.81
C LYS A 150 15.13 4.77 -4.48
#